data_AF-A0AAD6U0C7-F1
#
_entry.id   AF-A0AAD6U0C7-F1
#
_cell.length_a   1.000
_cell.length_b   1.000
_cell.length_c   1.000
_cell.angle_alpha   90.00
_cell.angle_beta   90.00
_cell.angle_gamma   90.00
#
_symmetry.space_group_name_H-M   'P 1'
#
loop_
_entity.id
_entity.type
_entity.pdbx_description
1 polymer ?
#
loop_
_entity_poly.entity_id
_entity_poly.type
_entity_poly.pdbx_seq_one_letter_code
_entity_poly.pdbx_strand_id
1 'polypeptide(L)'
;VADYPEQCLVSCCKENRCPICTVSPDERGDHQEHPLRDVRETLFFMQRQQAGEKDTVFEGDGMRAVYPPFWANLPHSDIFQSFTPDLLHQLHKGVFKDHLVSWCV
;
A
#
# COMPACT_ATOMS: atom_id res chain seq x y z
N VAL A 1 10.18 10.42 -6.12
CA VAL A 1 10.49 9.74 -4.85
C VAL A 1 9.45 10.21 -3.85
N ALA A 2 8.72 9.30 -3.21
CA ALA A 2 7.68 9.62 -2.24
C ALA A 2 7.97 8.81 -0.97
N ASP A 3 7.79 9.42 0.19
CA ASP A 3 7.87 8.73 1.48
C ASP A 3 6.67 7.77 1.65
N TYR A 4 6.70 6.94 2.69
CA TYR A 4 5.67 5.92 2.87
C TYR A 4 4.24 6.49 3.02
N PRO A 5 3.97 7.55 3.82
CA PRO A 5 2.67 8.22 3.82
C PRO A 5 2.20 8.68 2.44
N GLU A 6 3.09 9.27 1.64
CA GLU A 6 2.79 9.72 0.27
C GLU A 6 2.54 8.54 -0.65
N GLN A 7 3.29 7.44 -0.54
CA GLN A 7 3.03 6.19 -1.27
C GLN A 7 1.64 5.65 -0.95
N CYS A 8 1.24 5.59 0.33
CA CYS A 8 -0.10 5.15 0.74
C CYS A 8 -1.21 6.05 0.18
N LEU A 9 -0.99 7.37 0.14
CA LEU A 9 -1.94 8.29 -0.48
C LEU A 9 -2.08 8.02 -1.99
N VAL A 10 -0.96 7.86 -2.70
CA VAL A 10 -0.93 7.57 -4.13
C VAL A 10 -1.57 6.22 -4.46
N SER A 11 -1.35 5.20 -3.63
CA SER A 11 -1.94 3.86 -3.76
C SER A 11 -3.37 3.76 -3.25
N CYS A 12 -3.93 4.86 -2.74
CA CYS A 12 -5.26 4.93 -2.16
C CYS A 12 -5.50 3.92 -1.02
N CYS A 13 -4.50 3.73 -0.15
CA CYS A 13 -4.63 2.92 1.06
C CYS A 13 -4.36 3.74 2.33
N LYS A 14 -4.83 3.25 3.47
CA LYS A 14 -4.52 3.80 4.80
C LYS A 14 -3.02 3.64 5.09
N GLU A 15 -2.43 4.53 5.88
CA GLU A 15 -0.98 4.49 6.19
C GLU A 15 -0.56 3.22 6.94
N ASN A 16 -1.48 2.56 7.64
CA ASN A 16 -1.23 1.24 8.18
C ASN A 16 -1.48 0.13 7.16
N ARG A 17 -1.34 0.32 5.84
CA ARG A 17 -1.52 -0.70 4.78
C ARG A 17 -0.33 -0.71 3.82
N CYS A 18 -0.11 -1.84 3.14
CA CYS A 18 0.91 -1.90 2.10
C CYS A 18 0.42 -1.18 0.83
N PRO A 19 1.22 -0.27 0.23
CA PRO A 19 0.88 0.39 -1.03
C PRO A 19 1.02 -0.53 -2.24
N ILE A 20 1.67 -1.70 -2.11
CA ILE A 20 1.95 -2.63 -3.22
C ILE A 20 1.03 -3.86 -3.20
N CYS A 21 0.71 -4.41 -2.02
CA CYS A 21 -0.07 -5.65 -1.89
C CYS A 21 -1.20 -5.50 -0.86
N THR A 22 -2.06 -6.52 -0.77
CA THR A 22 -3.24 -6.55 0.11
C THR A 22 -2.98 -7.17 1.49
N VAL A 23 -1.71 -7.34 1.89
CA VAL A 23 -1.31 -7.90 3.19
C VAL A 23 -1.95 -7.16 4.38
N SER A 24 -2.48 -7.92 5.33
CA SER A 24 -2.96 -7.39 6.60
C SER A 24 -1.81 -6.78 7.41
N PRO A 25 -2.03 -5.73 8.24
CA PRO A 25 -0.99 -5.19 9.12
C PRO A 25 -0.34 -6.25 10.02
N ASP A 26 -1.14 -7.21 10.49
CA ASP A 26 -0.73 -8.22 11.46
C ASP A 26 0.02 -9.41 10.83
N GLU A 27 0.01 -9.52 9.50
CA GLU A 27 0.65 -10.60 8.73
C GLU A 27 1.95 -10.14 8.05
N ARG A 28 2.42 -8.91 8.33
CA ARG A 28 3.66 -8.40 7.74
C ARG A 28 4.89 -8.99 8.39
N GLY A 29 5.93 -9.19 7.59
CA GLY A 29 7.21 -9.74 8.05
C GLY A 29 7.24 -11.27 8.00
N ASP A 30 6.09 -11.90 7.79
CA ASP A 30 6.01 -13.29 7.40
C ASP A 30 6.48 -13.42 5.95
N HIS A 31 7.29 -14.44 5.64
CA HIS A 31 7.83 -14.68 4.30
C HIS A 31 6.76 -15.26 3.34
N GLN A 32 5.50 -14.89 3.53
CA GLN A 32 4.37 -15.33 2.74
C GLN A 32 4.08 -14.33 1.62
N GLU A 33 3.69 -14.86 0.47
CA GLU A 33 3.26 -14.03 -0.65
C GLU A 33 1.82 -13.58 -0.45
N HIS A 34 1.56 -12.30 -0.71
CA HIS A 34 0.21 -11.73 -0.69
C HIS A 34 -0.14 -11.16 -2.06
N PRO A 35 -1.42 -11.16 -2.46
CA PRO A 35 -1.85 -10.60 -3.73
C PRO A 35 -1.41 -9.15 -3.91
N LEU A 36 -0.91 -8.82 -5.10
CA LEU A 36 -0.61 -7.45 -5.48
C LEU A 36 -1.91 -6.66 -5.66
N ARG A 37 -1.86 -5.35 -5.39
CA ARG A 37 -2.97 -4.46 -5.70
C ARG A 37 -3.12 -4.34 -7.22
N ASP A 38 -4.36 -4.32 -7.68
CA ASP A 38 -4.70 -4.17 -9.10
C ASP A 38 -5.36 -2.81 -9.38
N VAL A 39 -4.96 -2.19 -10.49
CA VAL A 39 -5.45 -0.87 -10.93
C VAL A 39 -6.96 -0.90 -11.18
N ARG A 40 -7.47 -1.93 -11.85
CA ARG A 40 -8.88 -2.02 -12.23
C ARG A 40 -9.74 -2.29 -11.01
N GLU A 41 -9.31 -3.21 -10.16
CA GLU A 41 -9.98 -3.52 -8.89
C GLU A 41 -10.04 -2.28 -7.98
N THR A 42 -8.93 -1.56 -7.85
CA THR A 42 -8.89 -0.34 -7.05
C THR A 42 -9.87 0.70 -7.58
N LEU A 43 -9.87 0.97 -8.90
CA LEU A 43 -10.82 1.93 -9.49
C LEU A 43 -12.27 1.47 -9.35
N PHE A 44 -12.54 0.17 -9.48
CA PHE A 44 -13.87 -0.40 -9.29
C PHE A 44 -14.41 -0.13 -7.88
N PHE A 45 -13.64 -0.44 -6.83
CA PHE A 45 -14.06 -0.18 -5.45
C PHE A 45 -14.13 1.32 -5.13
N MET A 46 -13.23 2.14 -5.70
CA MET A 46 -13.31 3.60 -5.55
C MET A 46 -14.61 4.16 -6.13
N GLN A 47 -15.03 3.72 -7.32
CA GLN A 47 -16.28 4.18 -7.93
C GLN A 47 -17.51 3.80 -7.10
N ARG A 48 -17.56 2.56 -6.57
CA ARG A 48 -18.63 2.08 -5.69
C ARG A 48 -18.71 2.91 -4.41
N GLN A 49 -17.56 3.13 -3.76
CA GLN A 49 -17.48 3.92 -2.54
C GLN A 49 -17.85 5.40 -2.81
N GLN A 50 -17.47 5.97 -3.95
CA GLN A 50 -17.88 7.31 -4.37
C GLN A 50 -19.40 7.41 -4.58
N ALA A 51 -20.04 6.34 -5.08
CA ALA A 51 -21.48 6.23 -5.21
C ALA A 51 -22.23 6.02 -3.87
N GLY A 52 -21.50 5.93 -2.76
CA GLY A 52 -22.06 5.74 -1.41
C GLY A 52 -22.37 4.28 -1.06
N GLU A 53 -21.96 3.33 -1.90
CA GLU A 53 -22.06 1.90 -1.57
C GLU A 53 -21.07 1.57 -0.45
N LYS A 54 -21.49 0.71 0.49
CA LYS A 54 -20.60 0.17 1.51
C LYS A 54 -20.04 -1.15 1.03
N ASP A 55 -18.73 -1.20 0.82
CA ASP A 55 -18.05 -2.41 0.36
C ASP A 55 -17.16 -2.98 1.46
N THR A 56 -17.34 -4.25 1.79
CA THR A 56 -16.54 -4.93 2.82
C THR A 56 -15.09 -5.09 2.40
N VAL A 57 -14.83 -5.20 1.09
CA VAL A 57 -13.46 -5.32 0.56
C VAL A 57 -12.75 -3.97 0.67
N PHE A 58 -13.42 -2.87 0.34
CA PHE A 58 -12.86 -1.53 0.50
C PHE A 58 -12.35 -1.26 1.92
N GLU A 59 -13.13 -1.63 2.94
CA GLU A 59 -12.70 -1.50 4.33
C GLU A 59 -11.68 -2.56 4.77
N GLY A 60 -11.85 -3.81 4.34
CA GLY A 60 -10.95 -4.93 4.66
C GLY A 60 -9.52 -4.67 4.19
N ASP A 61 -9.38 -4.28 2.92
CA ASP A 61 -8.10 -3.94 2.29
C ASP A 61 -7.52 -2.61 2.79
N GLY A 62 -8.27 -1.92 3.66
CA GLY A 62 -7.92 -0.63 4.22
C GLY A 62 -7.72 0.43 3.16
N MET A 63 -8.60 0.47 2.15
CA MET A 63 -8.60 1.50 1.13
C MET A 63 -8.94 2.87 1.72
N ARG A 64 -8.47 3.93 1.07
CA ARG A 64 -8.68 5.33 1.45
C ARG A 64 -9.40 6.02 0.30
N ALA A 65 -10.50 6.69 0.62
CA ALA A 65 -11.32 7.39 -0.37
C ALA A 65 -10.55 8.54 -1.04
N VAL A 66 -10.15 8.35 -2.30
CA VAL A 66 -9.44 9.33 -3.12
C VAL A 66 -10.12 9.36 -4.49
N TYR A 67 -10.78 10.47 -4.84
CA TYR A 67 -11.64 10.53 -6.04
C TYR A 67 -11.36 11.74 -6.95
N PRO A 68 -11.13 11.51 -8.25
CA PRO A 68 -10.48 10.33 -8.80
C PRO A 68 -9.01 10.30 -8.37
N PRO A 69 -8.38 9.12 -8.21
CA PRO A 69 -6.92 9.08 -8.11
C PRO A 69 -6.31 9.64 -9.41
N PHE A 70 -5.17 10.34 -9.32
CA PHE A 70 -4.61 11.05 -10.48
C PHE A 70 -4.27 10.13 -11.65
N TRP A 71 -4.01 8.85 -11.38
CA TRP A 71 -3.68 7.82 -12.35
C TRP A 71 -4.89 7.11 -12.96
N ALA A 72 -6.13 7.47 -12.58
CA ALA A 72 -7.36 6.82 -13.05
C ALA A 72 -7.50 6.79 -14.59
N ASN A 73 -6.94 7.78 -15.27
CA ASN A 73 -7.00 7.93 -16.73
C ASN A 73 -5.66 7.63 -17.42
N LEU A 74 -4.77 6.88 -16.76
CA LEU A 74 -3.47 6.46 -17.30
C LEU A 74 -3.50 4.95 -17.62
N PRO A 75 -4.08 4.52 -18.76
CA PRO A 75 -4.37 3.10 -19.03
C PRO A 75 -3.13 2.22 -19.22
N HIS A 76 -1.95 2.82 -19.38
CA HIS A 76 -0.68 2.13 -19.59
C HIS A 76 0.26 2.24 -18.39
N SER A 77 -0.21 2.80 -17.27
CA SER A 77 0.59 3.00 -16.06
C SER A 77 0.02 2.17 -14.92
N ASP A 78 0.80 1.18 -14.47
CA ASP A 78 0.53 0.50 -13.21
C ASP A 78 1.22 1.26 -12.07
N ILE A 79 0.43 1.98 -11.28
CA ILE A 79 0.96 2.77 -10.17
C ILE A 79 1.56 1.88 -9.08
N PHE A 80 1.03 0.67 -8.87
CA PHE A 80 1.47 -0.23 -7.80
C PHE A 80 2.86 -0.81 -8.08
N GLN A 81 3.23 -0.90 -9.36
CA GLN A 81 4.59 -1.27 -9.80
C GLN A 81 5.57 -0.10 -9.81
N SER A 82 5.08 1.14 -9.66
CA SER A 82 5.92 2.35 -9.71
C SER A 82 6.55 2.69 -8.36
N PHE A 83 6.14 2.02 -7.28
CA PHE A 83 6.72 2.21 -5.96
C PHE A 83 8.05 1.48 -5.84
N THR A 84 9.11 2.24 -5.56
CA THR A 84 10.38 1.65 -5.13
C THR A 84 10.30 1.34 -3.64
N PRO A 85 10.82 0.19 -3.17
CA PRO A 85 10.96 -0.07 -1.74
C PRO A 85 11.67 1.10 -1.07
N ASP A 86 11.17 1.56 0.08
CA ASP A 86 11.87 2.55 0.91
C ASP A 86 13.06 1.88 1.62
N LEU A 87 14.06 1.53 0.81
CA LEU A 87 15.19 0.70 1.21
C LEU A 87 16.03 1.40 2.28
N LEU A 88 16.12 2.74 2.24
CA LEU A 88 16.89 3.50 3.23
C LEU A 88 16.25 3.41 4.61
N HIS A 89 14.93 3.61 4.71
CA HIS A 89 14.24 3.47 6.00
C HIS A 89 14.22 2.02 6.47
N GLN A 90 14.05 1.05 5.57
CA GLN A 90 14.09 -0.37 5.90
C GLN A 90 15.46 -0.80 6.44
N LEU A 91 16.54 -0.37 5.81
CA LEU A 91 17.89 -0.67 6.29
C LEU A 91 18.15 -0.02 7.65
N HIS A 92 17.88 1.28 7.79
CA HIS A 92 18.23 2.03 8.99
C HIS A 92 17.40 1.64 10.23
N LYS A 93 16.07 1.57 10.10
CA LYS A 93 15.21 1.20 11.23
C LYS A 93 15.08 -0.31 11.41
N GLY A 94 14.86 -1.06 10.34
CA GLY A 94 14.71 -2.52 10.44
C GLY A 94 16.05 -3.21 10.71
N VAL A 95 16.95 -3.20 9.74
CA VAL A 95 18.18 -4.01 9.81
C VAL A 95 19.12 -3.53 10.89
N PHE A 96 19.45 -2.24 10.92
CA PHE A 96 20.43 -1.73 11.89
C PHE A 96 19.85 -1.66 13.30
N LYS A 97 18.73 -0.96 13.49
CA LYS A 97 18.21 -0.70 14.83
C LYS A 97 17.52 -1.92 15.46
N ASP A 98 16.69 -2.66 14.72
CA ASP A 98 15.87 -3.70 15.34
C ASP A 98 16.56 -5.08 15.34
N HIS A 99 17.40 -5.38 14.34
CA HIS A 99 18.12 -6.66 14.29
C HIS A 99 19.56 -6.56 14.80
N LEU A 100 20.36 -5.64 14.24
CA LEU A 100 21.81 -5.63 14.48
C LEU A 100 22.15 -5.13 15.90
N VAL A 101 21.47 -4.10 16.40
CA VAL A 101 21.67 -3.64 17.79
C VAL A 101 21.25 -4.71 18.79
N SER A 102 20.12 -5.38 18.59
CA SER A 102 19.66 -6.47 19.48
C SER A 102 20.58 -7.69 19.46
N TRP A 103 21.38 -7.88 18.41
CA TRP A 103 22.35 -8.97 18.34
C TRP A 103 23.67 -8.62 19.02
N CYS A 104 24.08 -7.35 18.97
CA CYS A 104 25.35 -6.87 19.52
C CYS A 104 25.29 -6.54 21.03
N VAL A 105 24.09 -6.38 21.61
CA VAL A 105 23.86 -5.97 23.00
C VAL A 105 23.01 -7.02 23.71
#